data_AF-A0A948V0S9-F1
#
_entry.id   AF-A0A948V0S9-F1
#
_cell.length_a   1.000
_cell.length_b   1.000
_cell.length_c   1.000
_cell.angle_alpha   90.00
_cell.angle_beta   90.00
_cell.angle_gamma   90.00
#
_symmetry.space_group_name_H-M   'P 1'
#
loop_
_entity.id
_entity.type
_entity.pdbx_description
1 polymer ?
#
loop_
_entity_poly.entity_id
_entity_poly.type
_entity_poly.pdbx_seq_one_letter_code
_entity_poly.pdbx_strand_id
1 'polypeptide(L)'
;ADAWGPEATDAELGPVSEALAELIPGAAGPIAERDVCLYTNTRPADRRPDPGEEFIIDRWPGSRLIVASACSGHGAKFAPAIGDRLARLALEPDYLAEPFFRLSRYSAFPDDGPS
;
A
#
# COMPACT_ATOMS: atom_id res chain seq x y z
N ALA A 1 16.39 11.09 6.03
CA ALA A 1 15.00 10.71 6.30
C ALA A 1 14.11 11.77 5.68
N ASP A 2 13.04 11.36 5.00
CA ASP A 2 12.04 12.29 4.50
C ASP A 2 11.34 12.89 5.73
N ALA A 3 11.55 14.17 5.99
CA ALA A 3 11.08 14.83 7.22
C ALA A 3 9.57 15.10 7.13
N TRP A 4 8.77 14.09 7.45
CA TRP A 4 7.32 14.16 7.50
C TRP A 4 6.83 14.62 8.87
N GLY A 5 6.27 15.84 8.94
CA GLY A 5 5.62 16.38 10.15
C GLY A 5 6.55 16.50 11.38
N PRO A 6 6.05 16.97 12.53
CA PRO A 6 6.84 16.92 13.76
C PRO A 6 7.16 15.46 14.11
N GLU A 7 8.33 15.24 14.72
CA GLU A 7 8.70 13.91 15.22
C GLU A 7 7.65 13.38 16.20
N ALA A 8 7.44 12.06 16.21
CA ALA A 8 6.58 11.41 17.19
C ALA A 8 7.08 11.69 18.61
N THR A 9 6.16 11.96 19.51
CA THR A 9 6.41 12.24 20.93
C THR A 9 6.40 10.95 21.76
N ASP A 10 7.02 11.01 22.94
CA ASP A 10 6.96 9.88 23.90
C ASP A 10 5.54 9.56 24.34
N ALA A 11 4.68 10.56 24.40
CA ALA A 11 3.27 10.38 24.71
C ALA A 11 2.57 9.53 23.64
N GLU A 12 2.90 9.70 22.36
CA GLU A 12 2.34 8.91 21.26
C GLU A 12 2.83 7.45 21.26
N LEU A 13 4.03 7.19 21.81
CA LEU A 13 4.61 5.85 21.94
C LEU A 13 4.25 5.16 23.26
N GLY A 14 3.56 5.84 24.17
CA GLY A 14 3.07 5.30 25.44
C GLY A 14 2.31 3.98 25.29
N PRO A 15 1.29 3.89 24.39
CA PRO A 15 0.53 2.65 24.19
C PRO A 15 1.38 1.46 23.73
N VAL A 16 2.43 1.70 22.92
CA VAL A 16 3.36 0.66 22.49
C VAL A 16 4.18 0.16 23.67
N SER A 17 4.67 1.07 24.51
CA SER A 17 5.46 0.74 25.71
C SER A 17 4.65 -0.06 26.73
N GLU A 18 3.39 0.32 26.95
CA GLU A 18 2.45 -0.39 27.82
C GLU A 18 2.18 -1.82 27.30
N ALA A 19 1.87 -1.95 26.01
CA ALA A 19 1.65 -3.26 25.38
C ALA A 19 2.90 -4.15 25.44
N LEU A 20 4.10 -3.59 25.26
CA LEU A 20 5.36 -4.34 25.41
C LEU A 20 5.57 -4.83 26.85
N ALA A 21 5.28 -4.00 27.85
CA ALA A 21 5.42 -4.38 29.26
C ALA A 21 4.46 -5.53 29.64
N GLU A 22 3.24 -5.51 29.09
CA GLU A 22 2.23 -6.54 29.31
C GLU A 22 2.54 -7.84 28.57
N LEU A 23 2.88 -7.76 27.28
CA LEU A 23 2.96 -8.92 26.40
C LEU A 23 4.35 -9.56 26.33
N ILE A 24 5.42 -8.78 26.57
CA ILE A 24 6.81 -9.23 26.41
C ILE A 24 7.65 -8.73 27.59
N PRO A 25 7.75 -9.50 28.70
CA PRO A 25 8.50 -9.10 29.88
C PRO A 25 9.94 -8.68 29.54
N GLY A 26 10.31 -7.47 29.94
CA GLY A 26 11.64 -6.88 29.70
C GLY A 26 11.80 -6.10 28.38
N ALA A 27 10.76 -6.01 27.53
CA ALA A 27 10.83 -5.30 26.26
C ALA A 27 10.49 -3.79 26.33
N ALA A 28 9.93 -3.31 27.43
CA ALA A 28 9.55 -1.90 27.62
C ALA A 28 10.71 -1.02 28.15
N GLY A 29 11.87 -1.12 27.51
CA GLY A 29 13.04 -0.27 27.82
C GLY A 29 12.92 1.15 27.26
N PRO A 30 13.95 2.00 27.43
CA PRO A 30 13.96 3.34 26.86
C PRO A 30 13.82 3.33 25.33
N ILE A 31 13.10 4.30 24.77
CA ILE A 31 12.94 4.48 23.32
C ILE A 31 14.29 4.88 22.71
N ALA A 32 14.80 4.05 21.80
CA ALA A 32 16.08 4.30 21.11
C ALA A 32 15.92 5.21 19.88
N GLU A 33 14.83 5.07 19.13
CA GLU A 33 14.57 5.79 17.88
C GLU A 33 13.06 6.01 17.70
N ARG A 34 12.69 7.06 16.97
CA ARG A 34 11.31 7.43 16.63
C ARG A 34 11.25 7.80 15.15
N ASP A 35 10.17 7.39 14.49
CA ASP A 35 9.94 7.77 13.10
C ASP A 35 8.43 7.83 12.82
N VAL A 36 8.04 8.63 11.83
CA VAL A 36 6.67 8.76 11.36
C VAL A 36 6.60 8.28 9.92
N CYS A 37 5.80 7.24 9.69
CA CYS A 37 5.56 6.70 8.36
C CYS A 37 4.13 7.02 7.90
N LEU A 38 3.98 7.32 6.61
CA LEU A 38 2.69 7.59 6.00
C LEU A 38 2.10 6.34 5.36
N TYR A 39 0.80 6.15 5.54
CA TYR A 39 0.03 5.20 4.75
C TYR A 39 -0.71 5.94 3.64
N THR A 40 -0.48 5.51 2.40
CA THR A 40 -1.38 5.83 1.30
C THR A 40 -2.43 4.73 1.26
N ASN A 41 -3.71 5.09 1.40
CA ASN A 41 -4.83 4.15 1.38
C ASN A 41 -5.71 4.43 0.17
N THR A 42 -6.21 3.37 -0.46
CA THR A 42 -7.21 3.50 -1.51
C THR A 42 -8.60 3.60 -0.90
N ARG A 43 -9.48 4.37 -1.54
CA ARG A 43 -10.90 4.42 -1.19
C ARG A 43 -11.58 3.11 -1.65
N PRO A 44 -12.72 2.74 -1.03
CA PRO A 44 -13.57 1.65 -1.51
C PRO A 44 -13.89 1.80 -3.01
N ALA A 45 -13.74 0.71 -3.74
CA ALA A 45 -14.13 0.63 -5.15
C ALA A 45 -15.65 0.55 -5.32
N ASP A 46 -16.19 1.16 -6.38
CA ASP A 46 -17.62 1.27 -6.64
C ASP A 46 -18.14 0.28 -7.69
N ARG A 47 -17.31 -0.16 -8.64
CA ARG A 47 -17.69 -1.19 -9.63
C ARG A 47 -17.50 -2.61 -9.08
N ARG A 48 -16.42 -2.84 -8.34
CA ARG A 48 -16.20 -4.08 -7.58
C ARG A 48 -15.98 -3.72 -6.11
N PRO A 49 -17.04 -3.77 -5.28
CA PRO A 49 -16.95 -3.36 -3.89
C PRO A 49 -15.83 -4.08 -3.13
N ASP A 50 -14.97 -3.29 -2.50
CA ASP A 50 -13.91 -3.71 -1.58
C ASP A 50 -13.93 -2.78 -0.35
N PRO A 51 -13.30 -3.16 0.78
CA PRO A 51 -13.30 -2.33 1.97
C PRO A 51 -12.41 -1.06 1.85
N GLY A 52 -11.83 -0.77 0.68
CA GLY A 52 -10.69 0.13 0.54
C GLY A 52 -9.38 -0.55 0.90
N GLU A 53 -8.28 0.21 0.92
CA GLU A 53 -6.93 -0.28 1.30
C GLU A 53 -6.30 -1.32 0.35
N GLU A 54 -7.02 -1.74 -0.69
CA GLU A 54 -6.48 -2.59 -1.77
C GLU A 54 -5.42 -1.85 -2.61
N PHE A 55 -4.47 -2.60 -3.16
CA PHE A 55 -3.47 -2.04 -4.07
C PHE A 55 -4.07 -1.53 -5.38
N ILE A 56 -3.30 -0.72 -6.09
CA ILE A 56 -3.53 -0.42 -7.50
C ILE A 56 -2.28 -0.85 -8.27
N ILE A 57 -2.43 -1.79 -9.20
CA ILE A 57 -1.37 -2.28 -10.07
C ILE A 57 -1.99 -2.45 -11.45
N ASP A 58 -1.77 -1.49 -12.34
CA ASP A 58 -2.40 -1.51 -13.66
C ASP A 58 -1.70 -0.59 -14.67
N ARG A 59 -2.05 -0.72 -15.95
CA ARG A 59 -1.71 0.26 -16.98
C ARG A 59 -2.70 1.41 -16.96
N TRP A 60 -2.20 2.62 -17.09
CA TRP A 60 -3.05 3.78 -17.29
C TRP A 60 -3.69 3.73 -18.69
N PRO A 61 -5.04 3.84 -18.80
CA PRO A 61 -5.72 3.74 -20.09
C PRO A 61 -5.19 4.74 -21.13
N GLY A 62 -4.93 4.27 -22.35
CA GLY A 62 -4.46 5.10 -23.46
C GLY A 62 -3.05 5.68 -23.28
N SER A 63 -2.24 5.14 -22.36
CA SER A 63 -0.90 5.63 -22.05
C SER A 63 0.12 4.49 -21.90
N ARG A 64 1.41 4.86 -21.86
CA ARG A 64 2.52 3.94 -21.54
C ARG A 64 2.85 3.90 -20.05
N LEU A 65 2.03 4.54 -19.22
CA LEU A 65 2.24 4.62 -17.77
C LEU A 65 1.72 3.35 -17.10
N ILE A 66 2.49 2.84 -16.14
CA ILE A 66 2.06 1.82 -15.19
C ILE A 66 1.89 2.52 -13.85
N VAL A 67 0.73 2.31 -13.21
CA VAL A 67 0.45 2.81 -11.87
C VAL A 67 0.63 1.68 -10.88
N ALA A 68 1.43 1.95 -9.85
CA ALA A 68 1.69 1.03 -8.75
C ALA A 68 1.51 1.78 -7.43
N SER A 69 0.49 1.41 -6.67
CA SER A 69 0.22 1.92 -5.34
C SER A 69 0.17 0.74 -4.38
N ALA A 70 1.33 0.39 -3.82
CA ALA A 70 1.50 -0.66 -2.82
C ALA A 70 1.10 -0.12 -1.42
N CYS A 71 -0.19 0.16 -1.27
CA CYS A 71 -0.80 0.91 -0.18
C CYS A 71 -0.81 0.20 1.20
N SER A 72 -1.24 0.93 2.24
CA SER A 72 -1.84 0.34 3.46
C SER A 72 -0.91 -0.38 4.44
N GLY A 73 0.35 0.07 4.55
CA GLY A 73 1.26 -0.40 5.60
C GLY A 73 1.72 -1.86 5.45
N HIS A 74 1.28 -2.53 4.39
CA HIS A 74 1.58 -3.93 4.13
C HIS A 74 2.19 -4.18 2.75
N GLY A 75 2.47 -3.14 1.96
CA GLY A 75 3.14 -3.25 0.66
C GLY A 75 4.52 -3.89 0.74
N ALA A 76 5.29 -3.60 1.79
CA ALA A 76 6.68 -4.03 1.95
C ALA A 76 6.84 -5.57 1.89
N LYS A 77 5.94 -6.33 2.55
CA LYS A 77 6.00 -7.80 2.56
C LYS A 77 5.76 -8.43 1.19
N PHE A 78 5.16 -7.68 0.27
CA PHE A 78 4.85 -8.11 -1.09
C PHE A 78 5.78 -7.49 -2.14
N ALA A 79 6.77 -6.70 -1.74
CA ALA A 79 7.62 -5.96 -2.66
C ALA A 79 8.23 -6.83 -3.79
N PRO A 80 8.75 -8.05 -3.53
CA PRO A 80 9.24 -8.91 -4.61
C PRO A 80 8.13 -9.34 -5.59
N ALA A 81 6.96 -9.73 -5.09
CA ALA A 81 5.84 -10.17 -5.93
C ALA A 81 5.23 -9.02 -6.74
N ILE A 82 5.16 -7.82 -6.15
CA ILE A 82 4.72 -6.60 -6.84
C ILE A 82 5.73 -6.25 -7.94
N GLY A 83 7.03 -6.31 -7.65
CA GLY A 83 8.09 -6.04 -8.62
C GLY A 83 8.01 -6.96 -9.85
N ASP A 84 7.78 -8.26 -9.63
CA ASP A 84 7.58 -9.23 -10.71
C ASP A 84 6.39 -8.83 -11.60
N ARG A 85 5.23 -8.52 -11.00
CA ARG A 85 4.03 -8.09 -11.76
C ARG A 85 4.26 -6.81 -12.54
N LEU A 86 4.96 -5.83 -11.96
CA LEU A 86 5.31 -4.59 -12.65
C LEU A 86 6.24 -4.83 -13.84
N ALA A 87 7.21 -5.74 -13.71
CA ALA A 87 8.08 -6.13 -14.82
C ALA A 87 7.27 -6.77 -15.96
N ARG A 88 6.33 -7.67 -15.62
CA ARG A 88 5.44 -8.28 -16.62
C ARG A 88 4.53 -7.25 -17.28
N LEU A 89 3.94 -6.31 -16.53
CA LEU A 89 3.17 -5.19 -17.10
C LEU A 89 4.03 -4.30 -18.01
N ALA A 90 5.34 -4.20 -17.78
CA ALA A 90 6.22 -3.42 -18.63
C ALA A 90 6.63 -4.15 -19.92
N LEU A 91 6.75 -5.48 -19.88
CA LEU A 91 7.37 -6.27 -20.95
C LEU A 91 6.37 -7.10 -21.78
N GLU A 92 5.23 -7.48 -21.21
CA GLU A 92 4.23 -8.37 -21.82
C GLU A 92 2.93 -7.60 -22.11
N PRO A 93 2.65 -7.18 -23.37
CA PRO A 93 1.45 -6.39 -23.70
C PRO A 93 0.13 -7.05 -23.28
N ASP A 94 0.05 -8.38 -23.38
CA ASP A 94 -1.16 -9.16 -23.07
C ASP A 94 -1.27 -9.55 -21.59
N TYR A 95 -0.25 -9.24 -20.77
CA TYR A 95 -0.33 -9.50 -19.34
C TYR A 95 -1.29 -8.53 -18.68
N LEU A 96 -2.21 -9.07 -17.88
CA LEU A 96 -3.13 -8.32 -17.07
C LEU A 96 -2.86 -8.61 -15.58
N ALA A 97 -2.84 -7.57 -14.76
CA ALA A 97 -2.77 -7.71 -13.31
C ALA A 97 -4.01 -8.41 -12.75
N GLU A 98 -4.04 -8.69 -11.46
CA GLU A 98 -5.17 -9.35 -10.81
C GLU A 98 -6.39 -8.42 -10.74
N PRO A 99 -7.62 -8.90 -10.98
CA PRO A 99 -8.81 -8.03 -11.09
C PRO A 99 -9.06 -7.09 -9.91
N PHE A 100 -8.67 -7.46 -8.70
CA PHE A 100 -8.84 -6.66 -7.49
C PHE A 100 -7.79 -5.54 -7.35
N PHE A 101 -6.72 -5.55 -8.15
CA PHE A 101 -5.71 -4.49 -8.20
C PHE A 101 -5.86 -3.55 -9.40
N ARG A 102 -6.77 -3.85 -10.33
CA ARG A 102 -6.94 -3.07 -11.56
C ARG A 102 -7.67 -1.76 -11.31
N LEU A 103 -7.43 -0.76 -12.15
CA LEU A 103 -8.12 0.52 -12.13
C LEU A 103 -9.62 0.37 -12.46
N SER A 104 -9.96 -0.62 -13.29
CA SER A 104 -11.33 -0.93 -13.71
C SER A 104 -12.27 -1.34 -12.56
N ARG A 105 -11.78 -1.54 -11.33
CA ARG A 105 -12.66 -1.64 -10.15
C ARG A 105 -13.33 -0.32 -9.78
N TYR A 106 -12.82 0.80 -10.27
CA TYR A 106 -13.43 2.12 -10.14
C TYR A 106 -14.19 2.50 -11.41
N SER A 107 -15.42 2.98 -11.28
CA SER A 107 -16.29 3.37 -12.39
C SER A 107 -15.72 4.50 -13.26
N ALA A 108 -14.79 5.27 -12.70
CA ALA A 108 -14.04 6.32 -13.38
C ALA A 108 -13.11 5.81 -14.49
N PHE A 109 -12.80 4.51 -14.51
CA PHE A 109 -11.93 3.89 -15.51
C PHE A 109 -12.73 2.92 -16.41
N PRO A 110 -12.30 2.74 -17.67
CA PRO A 110 -12.93 1.78 -18.57
C PRO A 110 -12.81 0.35 -18.03
N ASP A 111 -13.71 -0.53 -18.48
CA ASP A 111 -13.60 -1.96 -18.20
C ASP A 111 -12.43 -2.57 -19.00
N ASP A 112 -11.88 -3.67 -18.51
CA ASP A 112 -10.79 -4.43 -19.17
C ASP A 112 -11.26 -5.20 -20.42
N GLY A 113 -12.47 -4.94 -20.90
CA GLY A 113 -13.03 -5.55 -22.09
C GLY A 113 -12.33 -5.04 -23.36
N PRO A 114 -12.32 -5.81 -24.46
CA PRO A 114 -11.74 -5.34 -25.70
C PRO A 114 -12.49 -4.08 -26.17
N SER A 115 -11.71 -3.02 -26.44
CA SER A 115 -12.16 -1.86 -27.20
C SER A 115 -12.59 -2.23 -28.61
#